data_AF-A0A846UUG9-F1
#
_entry.id   AF-A0A846UUG9-F1
#
_cell.length_a   1.000
_cell.length_b   1.000
_cell.length_c   1.000
_cell.angle_alpha   90.00
_cell.angle_beta   90.00
_cell.angle_gamma   90.00
#
_symmetry.space_group_name_H-M   'P 1'
#
loop_
_entity.id
_entity.type
_entity.pdbx_description
1 polymer ?
#
loop_
_entity_poly.entity_id
_entity_poly.type
_entity_poly.pdbx_seq_one_letter_code
_entity_poly.pdbx_strand_id
1 'polypeptide(L)'
;MSPLQNLLGVFAATNASPWAAFDAVAGVQWRDAKPLDNPDATGPDMSHYRSGNLLLAGFGMVDVPDGKTGGEAGTRQDNEGNAGATLNGDAAAVQSIALVKFYPSENYQEILQHQLSGDAAVKPIGGSCALDFGTTAANTQKNAFYQITLGANAAPVFAEAYIDDDGGNQGPGSTTFVFYRSKPAQRMEAMRCKES
;
A
#
# COMPACT_ATOMS: atom_id res chain seq x y z
N MET A 1 3.23 8.55 -16.55
CA MET A 1 3.22 8.31 -15.09
C MET A 1 2.27 7.16 -14.79
N SER A 2 2.68 6.22 -13.95
CA SER A 2 1.84 5.06 -13.58
C SER A 2 0.65 5.50 -12.71
N PRO A 3 -0.39 4.66 -12.57
CA PRO A 3 -1.48 4.91 -11.62
C PRO A 3 -1.00 5.18 -10.19
N LEU A 4 0.00 4.41 -9.70
CA LEU A 4 0.56 4.64 -8.36
C LEU A 4 1.26 6.00 -8.28
N GLN A 5 2.08 6.38 -9.27
CA GLN A 5 2.77 7.67 -9.23
C GLN A 5 1.77 8.84 -9.24
N ASN A 6 0.67 8.74 -10.01
CA ASN A 6 -0.38 9.76 -9.99
C ASN A 6 -1.03 9.87 -8.60
N LEU A 7 -1.32 8.72 -7.97
CA LEU A 7 -1.91 8.65 -6.63
C LEU A 7 -0.99 9.25 -5.57
N LEU A 8 0.28 8.85 -5.55
CA LEU A 8 1.26 9.39 -4.63
C LEU A 8 1.53 10.88 -4.89
N GLY A 9 1.41 11.34 -6.14
CA GLY A 9 1.54 12.76 -6.49
C GLY A 9 0.51 13.65 -5.78
N VAL A 10 -0.74 13.20 -5.69
CA VAL A 10 -1.78 13.89 -4.90
C VAL A 10 -1.49 13.78 -3.40
N PHE A 11 -1.05 12.62 -2.94
CA PHE A 11 -0.77 12.38 -1.52
C PHE A 11 0.44 13.17 -0.99
N ALA A 12 1.44 13.41 -1.84
CA ALA A 12 2.69 14.11 -1.55
C ALA A 12 2.56 15.64 -1.51
N ALA A 13 1.34 16.20 -1.59
CA ALA A 13 1.13 17.63 -1.40
C ALA A 13 1.63 18.06 -0.01
N THR A 14 2.17 19.28 0.09
CA THR A 14 2.74 19.82 1.35
C THR A 14 1.75 19.74 2.52
N ASN A 15 0.46 20.00 2.25
CA ASN A 15 -0.63 19.86 3.22
C ASN A 15 -1.42 18.57 2.98
N ALA A 16 -2.10 18.10 4.03
CA ALA A 16 -2.98 16.92 3.96
C ALA A 16 -4.02 17.11 2.84
N SER A 17 -4.02 16.18 1.88
CA SER A 17 -4.90 16.28 0.72
C SER A 17 -6.32 15.91 1.12
N PRO A 18 -7.32 16.78 0.85
CA PRO A 18 -8.70 16.47 1.14
C PRO A 18 -9.17 15.31 0.26
N TRP A 19 -10.19 14.57 0.72
CA TRP A 19 -10.73 13.41 0.00
C TRP A 19 -11.07 13.69 -1.47
N ALA A 20 -11.65 14.86 -1.76
CA ALA A 20 -12.02 15.26 -3.12
C ALA A 20 -10.82 15.39 -4.08
N ALA A 21 -9.61 15.62 -3.56
CA ALA A 21 -8.40 15.66 -4.39
C ALA A 21 -8.10 14.30 -5.06
N PHE A 22 -8.67 13.21 -4.53
CA PHE A 22 -8.45 11.86 -5.02
C PHE A 22 -9.53 11.40 -6.02
N ASP A 23 -10.60 12.17 -6.26
CA ASP A 23 -11.75 11.73 -7.06
C ASP A 23 -11.39 11.37 -8.52
N ALA A 24 -10.42 12.08 -9.09
CA ALA A 24 -10.06 11.98 -10.50
C ALA A 24 -8.59 11.56 -10.72
N VAL A 25 -8.00 10.81 -9.78
CA VAL A 25 -6.64 10.28 -9.99
C VAL A 25 -6.62 9.33 -11.18
N ALA A 26 -5.86 9.68 -12.22
CA ALA A 26 -5.78 8.89 -13.44
C ALA A 26 -5.23 7.48 -13.15
N GLY A 27 -6.00 6.46 -13.56
CA GLY A 27 -5.65 5.04 -13.42
C GLY A 27 -6.14 4.39 -12.12
N VAL A 28 -6.82 5.13 -11.25
CA VAL A 28 -7.47 4.57 -10.05
C VAL A 28 -8.98 4.48 -10.29
N GLN A 29 -9.55 3.32 -9.99
CA GLN A 29 -10.99 3.07 -10.09
C GLN A 29 -11.57 2.94 -8.69
N TRP A 30 -12.27 3.98 -8.23
CA TRP A 30 -12.93 3.95 -6.94
C TRP A 30 -14.18 3.07 -6.98
N ARG A 31 -14.26 2.12 -6.06
CA ARG A 31 -15.48 1.34 -5.80
C ARG A 31 -16.46 2.15 -4.98
N ASP A 32 -15.94 2.86 -3.98
CA ASP A 32 -16.74 3.72 -3.11
C ASP A 32 -16.78 5.15 -3.69
N ALA A 33 -17.98 5.70 -3.87
CA ALA A 33 -18.16 7.02 -4.47
C ALA A 33 -17.65 8.17 -3.59
N LYS A 34 -17.59 7.96 -2.26
CA LYS A 34 -17.17 8.91 -1.25
C LYS A 34 -16.52 8.16 -0.07
N PRO A 35 -15.85 8.85 0.87
CA PRO A 35 -15.35 8.25 2.09
C PRO A 35 -16.51 7.66 2.91
N LEU A 36 -16.27 6.50 3.51
CA LEU A 36 -17.18 5.79 4.40
C LEU A 36 -16.59 5.78 5.81
N ASP A 37 -17.45 5.69 6.83
CA ASP A 37 -17.01 5.52 8.22
C ASP A 37 -16.26 4.20 8.38
N ASN A 38 -15.13 4.23 9.08
CA ASN A 38 -14.33 3.05 9.39
C ASN A 38 -14.73 2.50 10.77
N PRO A 39 -15.48 1.38 10.85
CA PRO A 39 -15.92 0.82 12.12
C PRO A 39 -14.77 0.24 12.95
N ASP A 40 -13.65 -0.11 12.30
CA ASP A 40 -12.47 -0.69 12.94
C ASP A 40 -11.47 0.39 13.39
N ALA A 41 -11.81 1.68 13.21
CA ALA A 41 -10.94 2.77 13.60
C ALA A 41 -10.76 2.83 15.12
N THR A 42 -9.51 2.74 15.57
CA THR A 42 -9.15 2.89 16.98
C THR A 42 -8.89 4.36 17.38
N GLY A 43 -9.09 5.31 16.45
CA GLY A 43 -8.82 6.73 16.68
C GLY A 43 -9.33 7.61 15.52
N PRO A 44 -9.35 8.94 15.71
CA PRO A 44 -9.94 9.88 14.76
C PRO A 44 -9.20 9.96 13.42
N ASP A 45 -7.89 9.71 13.41
CA ASP A 45 -7.01 9.85 12.24
C ASP A 45 -7.28 8.83 11.13
N MET A 46 -8.02 7.76 11.44
CA MET A 46 -8.39 6.68 10.51
C MET A 46 -9.91 6.43 10.55
N SER A 47 -10.69 7.42 11.00
CA SER A 47 -12.14 7.33 11.16
C SER A 47 -12.90 7.11 9.85
N HIS A 48 -12.26 7.33 8.69
CA HIS A 48 -12.85 7.16 7.38
C HIS A 48 -11.93 6.36 6.46
N TYR A 49 -12.54 5.65 5.51
CA TYR A 49 -11.82 4.98 4.43
C TYR A 49 -12.53 5.14 3.08
N ARG A 50 -11.80 4.88 1.99
CA ARG A 50 -12.38 4.76 0.64
C ARG A 50 -11.63 3.70 -0.13
N SER A 51 -12.36 2.78 -0.73
CA SER A 51 -11.78 1.66 -1.48
C SER A 51 -11.86 1.88 -2.99
N GLY A 52 -10.85 1.41 -3.70
CA GLY A 52 -10.77 1.32 -5.14
C GLY A 52 -9.73 0.29 -5.55
N ASN A 53 -9.39 0.29 -6.84
CA ASN A 53 -8.35 -0.56 -7.39
C ASN A 53 -7.45 0.26 -8.32
N LEU A 54 -6.22 -0.19 -8.52
CA LEU A 54 -5.32 0.30 -9.56
C LEU A 54 -4.50 -0.84 -10.14
N LEU A 55 -3.94 -0.61 -11.33
CA LEU A 55 -3.04 -1.54 -12.00
C LEU A 55 -1.58 -1.07 -11.83
N LEU A 56 -0.77 -1.88 -11.16
CA LEU A 56 0.68 -1.71 -11.09
C LEU A 56 1.32 -2.13 -12.43
N ALA A 57 2.32 -1.37 -12.86
CA ALA A 57 3.12 -1.66 -14.04
C ALA A 57 4.14 -2.77 -13.79
N GLY A 58 4.55 -3.48 -14.84
CA GLY A 58 5.58 -4.52 -14.79
C GLY A 58 5.05 -5.94 -14.55
N PHE A 59 3.72 -6.12 -14.54
CA PHE A 59 3.07 -7.40 -14.24
C PHE A 59 2.25 -7.95 -15.42
N GLY A 60 2.10 -9.27 -15.43
CA GLY A 60 1.39 -10.02 -16.48
C GLY A 60 0.17 -10.77 -15.97
N MET A 61 -0.45 -11.54 -16.88
CA MET A 61 -1.60 -12.38 -16.56
C MET A 61 -1.19 -13.63 -15.80
N VAL A 62 -1.93 -13.97 -14.75
CA VAL A 62 -1.71 -15.10 -13.83
C VAL A 62 -3.05 -15.69 -13.39
N ASP A 63 -3.02 -16.93 -12.88
CA ASP A 63 -4.21 -17.62 -12.35
C ASP A 63 -4.51 -17.21 -10.91
N VAL A 64 -5.42 -16.25 -10.70
CA VAL A 64 -5.87 -15.86 -9.36
C VAL A 64 -7.11 -16.65 -8.94
N PRO A 65 -7.35 -16.85 -7.63
CA PRO A 65 -8.60 -17.39 -7.11
C PRO A 65 -9.81 -16.60 -7.65
N ASP A 66 -10.85 -17.32 -8.04
CA ASP A 66 -12.07 -16.72 -8.59
C ASP A 66 -13.02 -16.15 -7.53
N GLY A 67 -12.64 -16.24 -6.25
CA GLY A 67 -13.40 -15.76 -5.10
C GLY A 67 -14.51 -16.71 -4.65
N LYS A 68 -14.69 -17.86 -5.30
CA LYS A 68 -15.62 -18.90 -4.86
C LYS A 68 -14.98 -19.75 -3.77
N THR A 69 -15.84 -20.37 -2.95
CA THR A 69 -15.40 -21.19 -1.81
C THR A 69 -15.93 -22.63 -1.94
N GLY A 70 -15.27 -23.57 -1.28
CA GLY A 70 -15.67 -24.98 -1.28
C GLY A 70 -15.34 -25.71 -2.59
N GLY A 71 -16.12 -26.73 -2.94
CA GLY A 71 -15.89 -27.57 -4.13
C GLY A 71 -16.06 -26.86 -5.48
N GLU A 72 -16.52 -25.61 -5.47
CA GLU A 72 -16.62 -24.73 -6.65
C GLU A 72 -15.45 -23.73 -6.74
N ALA A 73 -14.51 -23.77 -5.80
CA ALA A 73 -13.32 -22.93 -5.84
C ALA A 73 -12.50 -23.25 -7.10
N GLY A 74 -12.19 -22.21 -7.87
CA GLY A 74 -11.41 -22.31 -9.08
C GLY A 74 -10.45 -21.13 -9.23
N THR A 75 -9.80 -21.08 -10.39
CA THR A 75 -8.98 -19.94 -10.78
C THR A 75 -9.61 -19.18 -11.94
N ARG A 76 -9.26 -17.91 -12.05
CA ARG A 76 -9.52 -17.06 -13.21
C ARG A 76 -8.22 -16.36 -13.59
N GLN A 77 -8.11 -16.02 -14.87
CA GLN A 77 -7.00 -15.18 -15.33
C GLN A 77 -7.21 -13.73 -14.88
N ASP A 78 -6.18 -13.15 -14.27
CA ASP A 78 -6.13 -11.73 -13.93
C ASP A 78 -4.70 -11.19 -14.02
N ASN A 79 -4.53 -9.86 -14.07
CA ASN A 79 -3.19 -9.27 -14.02
C ASN A 79 -2.67 -9.26 -12.58
N GLU A 80 -1.46 -9.80 -12.36
CA GLU A 80 -0.81 -9.86 -11.04
C GLU A 80 -0.62 -8.48 -10.39
N GLY A 81 -0.52 -7.43 -11.21
CA GLY A 81 -0.39 -6.05 -10.78
C GLY A 81 -1.71 -5.41 -10.35
N ASN A 82 -2.85 -6.09 -10.50
CA ASN A 82 -4.11 -5.58 -9.96
C ASN A 82 -4.03 -5.56 -8.43
N ALA A 83 -4.09 -4.34 -7.90
CA ALA A 83 -4.01 -4.09 -6.48
C ALA A 83 -5.30 -3.43 -5.98
N GLY A 84 -5.82 -3.92 -4.87
CA GLY A 84 -6.79 -3.18 -4.08
C GLY A 84 -6.12 -1.95 -3.49
N ALA A 85 -6.80 -0.81 -3.54
CA ALA A 85 -6.33 0.45 -3.01
C ALA A 85 -7.31 0.97 -1.96
N THR A 86 -6.80 1.30 -0.77
CA THR A 86 -7.58 1.87 0.32
C THR A 86 -6.95 3.18 0.76
N LEU A 87 -7.71 4.28 0.66
CA LEU A 87 -7.37 5.53 1.32
C LEU A 87 -7.90 5.47 2.74
N ASN A 88 -7.09 5.86 3.72
CA ASN A 88 -7.54 6.00 5.12
C ASN A 88 -7.25 7.41 5.60
N GLY A 89 -8.15 7.96 6.42
CA GLY A 89 -7.97 9.30 6.94
C GLY A 89 -9.00 9.70 7.97
N ASP A 90 -8.97 10.98 8.30
CA ASP A 90 -9.93 11.63 9.18
C ASP A 90 -11.09 12.25 8.38
N ALA A 91 -11.95 13.00 9.05
CA ALA A 91 -13.10 13.66 8.42
C ALA A 91 -12.71 14.70 7.36
N ALA A 92 -11.48 15.21 7.35
CA ALA A 92 -11.00 16.27 6.47
C ALA A 92 -10.10 15.75 5.34
N ALA A 93 -9.15 14.85 5.66
CA ALA A 93 -8.06 14.52 4.76
C ALA A 93 -7.58 13.07 4.84
N VAL A 94 -6.93 12.64 3.76
CA VAL A 94 -6.29 11.33 3.67
C VAL A 94 -4.95 11.36 4.39
N GLN A 95 -4.75 10.39 5.29
CA GLN A 95 -3.56 10.27 6.15
C GLN A 95 -2.65 9.12 5.73
N SER A 96 -3.20 8.06 5.14
CA SER A 96 -2.43 6.95 4.59
C SER A 96 -3.11 6.30 3.38
N ILE A 97 -2.32 5.54 2.62
CA ILE A 97 -2.80 4.74 1.49
C ILE A 97 -2.29 3.32 1.67
N ALA A 98 -3.17 2.32 1.61
CA ALA A 98 -2.78 0.92 1.58
C ALA A 98 -3.05 0.35 0.17
N LEU A 99 -2.08 -0.37 -0.37
CA LEU A 99 -2.23 -1.19 -1.57
C LEU A 99 -2.02 -2.65 -1.21
N VAL A 100 -2.93 -3.50 -1.66
CA VAL A 100 -2.84 -4.95 -1.49
C VAL A 100 -2.79 -5.58 -2.88
N LYS A 101 -1.61 -6.09 -3.23
CA LYS A 101 -1.34 -6.81 -4.47
C LYS A 101 -1.48 -8.30 -4.22
N PHE A 102 -2.12 -9.00 -5.15
CA PHE A 102 -2.22 -10.45 -5.10
C PHE A 102 -0.83 -11.11 -5.27
N TYR A 103 -0.59 -12.23 -4.57
CA TYR A 103 0.69 -12.92 -4.41
C TYR A 103 1.75 -12.21 -3.54
N PRO A 104 2.46 -12.98 -2.69
CA PRO A 104 3.62 -12.50 -1.96
C PRO A 104 4.80 -12.27 -2.90
N SER A 105 5.57 -11.21 -2.66
CA SER A 105 6.80 -10.88 -3.38
C SER A 105 7.72 -10.08 -2.47
N GLU A 106 8.97 -10.51 -2.33
CA GLU A 106 9.99 -9.80 -1.53
C GLU A 106 10.69 -8.67 -2.30
N ASN A 107 10.45 -8.55 -3.62
CA ASN A 107 11.08 -7.54 -4.49
C ASN A 107 10.45 -6.14 -4.34
N TYR A 108 10.14 -5.71 -3.12
CA TYR A 108 9.37 -4.49 -2.85
C TYR A 108 9.96 -3.25 -3.51
N GLN A 109 11.28 -3.06 -3.42
CA GLN A 109 11.95 -1.89 -3.97
C GLN A 109 11.83 -1.83 -5.50
N GLU A 110 12.03 -2.96 -6.18
CA GLU A 110 11.92 -3.05 -7.64
C GLU A 110 10.49 -2.77 -8.09
N ILE A 111 9.48 -3.34 -7.38
CA ILE A 111 8.07 -3.08 -7.65
C ILE A 111 7.78 -1.59 -7.55
N LEU A 112 8.20 -0.93 -6.46
CA LEU A 112 8.02 0.51 -6.27
C LEU A 112 8.75 1.31 -7.37
N GLN A 113 9.99 0.96 -7.70
CA GLN A 113 10.78 1.64 -8.73
C GLN A 113 10.12 1.56 -10.11
N HIS A 114 9.56 0.41 -10.50
CA HIS A 114 8.83 0.24 -11.75
C HIS A 114 7.56 1.09 -11.84
N GLN A 115 7.04 1.57 -10.71
CA GLN A 115 5.91 2.50 -10.72
C GLN A 115 6.32 3.95 -10.92
N LEU A 116 7.60 4.28 -10.75
CA LEU A 116 8.07 5.66 -10.76
C LEU A 116 8.76 6.00 -12.09
N SER A 117 8.72 7.27 -12.46
CA SER A 117 9.34 7.79 -13.68
C SER A 117 9.82 9.23 -13.46
N GLY A 118 10.71 9.72 -14.33
CA GLY A 118 11.31 11.05 -14.20
C GLY A 118 12.31 11.12 -13.04
N ASP A 119 12.29 12.21 -12.28
CA ASP A 119 13.21 12.45 -11.15
C ASP A 119 12.79 11.73 -9.84
N ALA A 120 11.83 10.81 -9.93
CA ALA A 120 11.33 10.09 -8.78
C ALA A 120 12.33 9.01 -8.33
N ALA A 121 12.47 8.81 -7.02
CA ALA A 121 13.42 7.86 -6.44
C ALA A 121 12.84 7.11 -5.24
N VAL A 122 13.33 5.88 -5.04
CA VAL A 122 13.04 5.03 -3.89
C VAL A 122 14.34 4.79 -3.15
N LYS A 123 14.38 5.14 -1.85
CA LYS A 123 15.52 4.89 -0.97
C LYS A 123 15.09 3.99 0.19
N PRO A 124 15.77 2.86 0.46
CA PRO A 124 15.53 2.09 1.67
C PRO A 124 15.88 2.94 2.91
N ILE A 125 15.04 2.87 3.94
CA ILE A 125 15.25 3.55 5.22
C ILE A 125 15.19 2.59 6.41
N GLY A 126 14.72 1.36 6.20
CA GLY A 126 14.90 0.29 7.16
C GLY A 126 14.34 -1.05 6.68
N GLY A 127 14.70 -2.12 7.39
CA GLY A 127 14.23 -3.47 7.11
C GLY A 127 14.87 -4.45 8.10
N SER A 128 14.80 -5.75 7.79
CA SER A 128 15.30 -6.81 8.69
C SER A 128 14.77 -6.64 10.12
N CYS A 129 13.48 -6.35 10.24
CA CYS A 129 12.81 -6.12 11.51
C CYS A 129 12.81 -7.41 12.35
N ALA A 130 13.03 -7.27 13.65
CA ALA A 130 13.11 -8.44 14.53
C ALA A 130 11.73 -8.91 14.99
N LEU A 131 10.77 -7.99 15.12
CA LEU A 131 9.46 -8.25 15.72
C LEU A 131 8.30 -7.87 14.80
N ASP A 132 7.18 -8.59 14.90
CA ASP A 132 5.91 -8.14 14.34
C ASP A 132 5.38 -6.93 15.12
N PHE A 133 4.78 -5.98 14.40
CA PHE A 133 4.31 -4.74 15.02
C PHE A 133 3.31 -4.98 16.14
N GLY A 134 3.54 -4.34 17.29
CA GLY A 134 2.65 -4.43 18.45
C GLY A 134 2.74 -5.75 19.21
N THR A 135 3.69 -6.63 18.88
CA THR A 135 3.87 -7.93 19.54
C THR A 135 5.32 -8.16 19.97
N THR A 136 5.57 -9.28 20.64
CA THR A 136 6.92 -9.79 20.95
C THR A 136 7.31 -10.99 20.07
N ALA A 137 6.48 -11.36 19.09
CA ALA A 137 6.76 -12.45 18.17
C ALA A 137 7.80 -12.05 17.12
N ALA A 138 8.55 -13.03 16.61
CA ALA A 138 9.54 -12.81 15.56
C ALA A 138 8.84 -12.37 14.27
N ASN A 139 9.44 -11.41 13.54
CA ASN A 139 8.82 -10.90 12.33
C ASN A 139 8.73 -11.96 11.23
N THR A 140 7.51 -12.33 10.84
CA THR A 140 7.26 -13.26 9.73
C THR A 140 6.93 -12.54 8.43
N GLN A 141 6.40 -11.31 8.54
CA GLN A 141 5.90 -10.52 7.42
C GLN A 141 7.00 -9.84 6.58
N LYS A 142 8.28 -9.96 6.98
CA LYS A 142 9.46 -9.47 6.25
C LYS A 142 9.40 -7.96 5.95
N ASN A 143 8.99 -7.15 6.92
CA ASN A 143 8.73 -5.73 6.68
C ASN A 143 9.98 -4.98 6.22
N ALA A 144 9.79 -4.09 5.23
CA ALA A 144 10.80 -3.18 4.73
C ALA A 144 10.20 -1.77 4.58
N PHE A 145 11.03 -0.76 4.76
CA PHE A 145 10.63 0.65 4.78
C PHE A 145 11.44 1.45 3.76
N TYR A 146 10.75 2.34 3.05
CA TYR A 146 11.30 3.15 1.98
C TYR A 146 10.89 4.62 2.14
N GLN A 147 11.75 5.52 1.68
CA GLN A 147 11.41 6.89 1.37
C GLN A 147 11.27 7.02 -0.15
N ILE A 148 10.18 7.64 -0.58
CA ILE A 148 9.84 7.92 -1.97
C ILE A 148 9.86 9.43 -2.15
N THR A 149 10.65 9.91 -3.10
CA THR A 149 10.66 11.31 -3.53
C THR A 149 10.12 11.38 -4.95
N LEU A 150 9.12 12.20 -5.22
CA LEU A 150 8.48 12.30 -6.55
C LEU A 150 9.02 13.45 -7.42
N GLY A 151 9.91 14.28 -6.85
CA GLY A 151 10.52 15.44 -7.49
C GLY A 151 10.99 16.44 -6.43
N ALA A 152 11.77 17.44 -6.83
CA ALA A 152 12.45 18.36 -5.90
C ALA A 152 11.51 19.18 -5.00
N ASN A 153 10.26 19.42 -5.42
CA ASN A 153 9.29 20.27 -4.71
C ASN A 153 8.16 19.47 -4.01
N ALA A 154 8.15 18.14 -4.14
CA ALA A 154 7.15 17.29 -3.50
C ALA A 154 7.59 16.92 -2.08
N ALA A 155 6.65 16.83 -1.14
CA ALA A 155 6.96 16.25 0.16
C ALA A 155 7.31 14.76 -0.02
N PRO A 156 8.29 14.23 0.74
CA PRO A 156 8.58 12.80 0.68
C PRO A 156 7.38 11.98 1.16
N VAL A 157 7.13 10.87 0.49
CA VAL A 157 6.21 9.83 0.93
C VAL A 157 7.03 8.69 1.52
N PHE A 158 6.56 8.07 2.58
CA PHE A 158 7.23 6.92 3.19
C PHE A 158 6.39 5.68 2.93
N ALA A 159 7.02 4.57 2.58
CA ALA A 159 6.33 3.31 2.35
C ALA A 159 6.81 2.27 3.36
N GLU A 160 5.88 1.50 3.91
CA GLU A 160 6.12 0.18 4.46
C GLU A 160 5.66 -0.85 3.44
N ALA A 161 6.44 -1.92 3.25
CA ALA A 161 6.06 -3.07 2.46
C ALA A 161 6.21 -4.33 3.29
N TYR A 162 5.27 -5.26 3.18
CA TYR A 162 5.31 -6.53 3.89
C TYR A 162 4.49 -7.59 3.17
N ILE A 163 4.75 -8.85 3.49
CA ILE A 163 4.00 -10.00 3.02
C ILE A 163 2.97 -10.39 4.08
N ASP A 164 1.75 -10.66 3.63
CA ASP A 164 0.76 -11.37 4.41
C ASP A 164 0.65 -12.80 3.86
N ASP A 165 1.30 -13.75 4.56
CA ASP A 165 1.34 -15.17 4.22
C ASP A 165 0.03 -15.90 4.57
N ASP A 166 -0.88 -15.27 5.34
CA ASP A 166 -2.15 -15.84 5.79
C ASP A 166 -3.22 -15.78 4.70
N GLY A 167 -2.85 -16.08 3.46
CA GLY A 167 -3.79 -16.32 2.36
C GLY A 167 -4.81 -17.44 2.66
N GLY A 168 -4.59 -18.23 3.71
CA GLY A 168 -5.49 -19.28 4.17
C GLY A 168 -5.85 -20.24 3.04
N ASN A 169 -7.13 -20.65 2.96
CA ASN A 169 -7.65 -21.42 1.83
C ASN A 169 -7.95 -20.55 0.58
N GLN A 170 -7.64 -19.26 0.63
CA GLN A 170 -8.05 -18.25 -0.35
C GLN A 170 -6.91 -17.83 -1.29
N GLY A 171 -5.71 -18.40 -1.16
CA GLY A 171 -4.61 -18.15 -2.06
C GLY A 171 -3.23 -18.17 -1.39
N PRO A 172 -2.18 -17.84 -2.15
CA PRO A 172 -0.79 -17.94 -1.70
C PRO A 172 -0.33 -16.77 -0.81
N GLY A 173 -1.24 -15.90 -0.36
CA GLY A 173 -0.93 -14.67 0.37
C GLY A 173 -0.92 -13.42 -0.51
N SER A 174 -0.47 -12.31 0.05
CA SER A 174 -0.47 -11.00 -0.61
C SER A 174 0.78 -10.18 -0.28
N THR A 175 1.05 -9.18 -1.11
CA THR A 175 2.03 -8.14 -0.82
C THR A 175 1.31 -6.84 -0.52
N THR A 176 1.56 -6.26 0.65
CA THR A 176 0.95 -5.00 1.07
C THR A 176 1.98 -3.88 1.05
N PHE A 177 1.58 -2.72 0.54
CA PHE A 177 2.31 -1.46 0.65
C PHE A 177 1.45 -0.45 1.40
N VAL A 178 1.98 0.17 2.46
CA VAL A 178 1.31 1.26 3.17
C VAL A 178 2.14 2.53 3.03
N PHE A 179 1.52 3.60 2.54
CA PHE A 179 2.14 4.88 2.31
C PHE A 179 1.74 5.89 3.39
N TYR A 180 2.72 6.60 3.94
CA TYR A 180 2.62 7.57 5.00
C TYR A 180 3.17 8.92 4.55
N ARG A 181 2.64 10.00 5.13
CA ARG A 181 3.14 11.37 4.91
C ARG A 181 4.39 11.68 5.75
N SER A 182 4.63 10.91 6.80
CA SER A 182 5.77 11.07 7.72
C SER A 182 6.49 9.75 7.90
N LYS A 183 7.79 9.81 8.24
CA LYS A 183 8.59 8.61 8.52
C LYS A 183 7.91 7.85 9.67
N PRO A 184 7.54 6.56 9.51
CA PRO A 184 6.88 5.77 10.54
C PRO A 184 7.89 5.30 11.61
N ALA A 185 8.61 6.25 12.24
CA ALA A 185 9.74 5.97 13.12
C ALA A 185 9.35 5.13 14.34
N GLN A 186 8.23 5.45 15.00
CA GLN A 186 7.73 4.68 16.14
C GLN A 186 7.44 3.21 15.77
N ARG A 187 6.92 2.99 14.55
CA ARG A 187 6.64 1.65 14.06
C ARG A 187 7.93 0.88 13.77
N MET A 188 8.88 1.51 13.08
CA MET A 188 10.20 0.92 12.83
C MET A 188 10.94 0.57 14.12
N GLU A 189 10.86 1.44 15.14
CA GLU A 189 11.46 1.23 16.46
C GLU A 189 10.78 0.08 17.21
N ALA A 190 9.45 0.06 17.26
CA ALA A 190 8.68 -1.01 17.91
C ALA A 190 8.98 -2.40 17.31
N MET A 191 9.18 -2.45 15.99
CA MET A 191 9.55 -3.67 15.26
C MET A 191 11.05 -3.99 15.32
N ARG A 192 11.86 -3.11 15.91
CA ARG A 192 13.32 -3.21 15.98
C ARG A 192 13.98 -3.39 14.61
N CYS A 193 13.55 -2.59 13.65
CA CYS A 193 14.12 -2.58 12.31
C CYS A 193 15.55 -2.01 12.29
N LYS A 194 16.38 -2.54 11.41
CA LYS A 194 17.70 -1.97 11.12
C LYS A 194 17.51 -0.79 10.16
N GLU A 195 17.96 0.40 10.55
CA GLU A 195 17.97 1.56 9.65
C GLU A 195 19.06 1.42 8.57
N SER A 196 18.84 2.05 7.41
CA SER A 196 19.73 2.02 6.23
C SER A 196 20.51 3.31 6.03
#